data_AF-A0A1V9YU84-F1
#
_entry.id   AF-A0A1V9YU84-F1
#
_cell.length_a   1.000
_cell.length_b   1.000
_cell.length_c   1.000
_cell.angle_alpha   90.00
_cell.angle_beta   90.00
_cell.angle_gamma   90.00
#
_symmetry.space_group_name_H-M   'P 1'
#
loop_
_entity.id
_entity.type
_entity.pdbx_description
1 polymer ?
#
loop_
_entity_poly.entity_id
_entity_poly.type
_entity_poly.pdbx_seq_one_letter_code
_entity_poly.pdbx_strand_id
1 'polypeptide(L)'
;MNNLILSNPQAQSEYYSLPAKPRVCEVPPFLLSDPTIMSNGGDLLCGDDVPFEPATLGLLSGFGPTNVCYALFLELFRPGPFELLFALLQFSYITPKIIDSDLEALCNLDKCAGSSCTTSFNTTLSFIQSYTSSFNILRGISANATQAARVLEINSIQYYTTLNDTATTSLYSINLLEPSEPHWNFYGWALLYEWAAGHREVVKFLGDYGSITSISYGNQPITTSAAKSDIPVSFASIFLGCTMYITWVLICIAGLVAIYGVFHKGHIEATNLFELNRIVGHVWAGRSILLLRSIVAIWILNTVQLSLAIESKATFLTAPELPWYQTILAASEVTWLVYVLNDVFSVFTEQYTTYYAYKSSTLTWFIVALWSFFTPRHFSIELDRECSYIDMDYYLICNSASIQIGSTTGVIIVVIVAFSCVIGCYILERIFFGSRPHLHLETLLLDSQCLYLLDLDKWKFEKEYFLDKTSAVMAGLLSFQYHKSLYILDIKSWRCIILPASSPHDPKLSSIPLSRI
;
A
#
# COMPACT_ATOMS: atom_id res chain seq x y z
N MET A 1 5.00 -17.53 -14.99
CA MET A 1 6.22 -16.76 -15.34
C MET A 1 6.75 -15.95 -14.15
N ASN A 2 6.00 -15.00 -13.59
CA ASN A 2 6.47 -14.17 -12.46
C ASN A 2 7.00 -15.01 -11.28
N ASN A 3 6.29 -16.06 -10.88
CA ASN A 3 6.79 -16.97 -9.84
C ASN A 3 8.10 -17.68 -10.22
N LEU A 4 8.28 -18.05 -11.50
CA LEU A 4 9.48 -18.74 -11.99
C LEU A 4 10.70 -17.81 -11.92
N ILE A 5 10.58 -16.57 -12.41
CA ILE A 5 11.68 -15.60 -12.40
C ILE A 5 12.01 -15.06 -10.99
N LEU A 6 11.07 -15.14 -10.04
CA LEU A 6 11.31 -14.80 -8.64
C LEU A 6 11.99 -15.96 -7.88
N SER A 7 11.56 -17.19 -8.11
CA SER A 7 12.07 -18.37 -7.39
C SER A 7 13.36 -18.96 -7.96
N ASN A 8 13.66 -18.72 -9.25
CA ASN A 8 14.81 -19.30 -9.93
C ASN A 8 15.69 -18.20 -10.58
N PRO A 9 16.84 -17.87 -9.98
CA PRO A 9 17.78 -16.87 -10.52
C PRO A 9 18.32 -17.20 -11.91
N GLN A 10 18.52 -18.49 -12.24
CA GLN A 10 18.99 -18.91 -13.55
C GLN A 10 17.91 -18.66 -14.61
N ALA A 11 16.66 -19.05 -14.34
CA ALA A 11 15.53 -18.77 -15.22
C ALA A 11 15.33 -17.27 -15.44
N GLN A 12 15.56 -16.46 -14.40
CA GLN A 12 15.54 -15.00 -14.51
C GLN A 12 16.61 -14.49 -15.47
N SER A 13 17.87 -14.92 -15.31
CA SER A 13 18.97 -14.52 -16.20
C SER A 13 18.72 -14.93 -17.65
N GLU A 14 18.26 -16.16 -17.87
CA GLU A 14 17.94 -16.69 -19.20
C GLU A 14 16.78 -15.92 -19.85
N TYR A 15 15.73 -15.61 -19.09
CA TYR A 15 14.60 -14.79 -19.57
C TYR A 15 15.05 -13.40 -20.05
N TYR A 16 15.89 -12.71 -19.25
CA TYR A 16 16.40 -11.39 -19.65
C TYR A 16 17.41 -11.43 -20.80
N SER A 17 17.89 -12.60 -21.18
CA SER A 17 18.73 -12.81 -22.36
C SER A 17 17.93 -13.17 -23.62
N LEU A 18 16.62 -13.39 -23.50
CA LEU A 18 15.77 -13.71 -24.64
C LEU A 18 15.75 -12.55 -25.65
N PRO A 19 15.82 -12.87 -26.95
CA PRO A 19 15.81 -11.84 -27.99
C PRO A 19 14.43 -11.18 -28.06
N ALA A 20 14.39 -9.85 -27.93
CA ALA A 20 13.24 -9.04 -28.29
C ALA A 20 13.25 -8.77 -29.81
N LYS A 21 12.08 -8.60 -30.43
CA LYS A 21 12.00 -8.14 -31.82
C LYS A 21 11.79 -6.63 -31.87
N PRO A 22 12.60 -5.87 -32.63
CA PRO A 22 12.48 -4.42 -32.72
C PRO A 22 11.21 -3.97 -33.48
N ARG A 23 10.68 -4.84 -34.34
CA ARG A 23 9.43 -4.67 -35.09
C ARG A 23 8.99 -6.03 -35.66
N VAL A 24 7.69 -6.17 -35.89
CA VAL A 24 7.05 -7.25 -36.63
C VAL A 24 6.16 -6.62 -37.70
N CYS A 25 6.20 -7.19 -38.90
CA CYS A 25 5.39 -6.80 -40.06
C CYS A 25 4.71 -8.05 -40.61
N GLU A 26 3.76 -8.57 -39.84
CA GLU A 26 3.02 -9.78 -40.15
C GLU A 26 2.12 -9.59 -41.37
N VAL A 27 2.03 -10.62 -42.20
CA VAL A 27 1.15 -10.67 -43.36
C VAL A 27 0.48 -12.04 -43.43
N PRO A 28 -0.86 -12.10 -43.47
CA PRO A 28 -1.61 -13.33 -43.65
C PRO A 28 -1.21 -14.11 -44.91
N PRO A 29 -1.24 -15.45 -44.89
CA PRO A 29 -0.82 -16.30 -46.01
C PRO A 29 -1.48 -15.97 -47.36
N PHE A 30 -2.78 -15.66 -47.37
CA PHE A 30 -3.51 -15.32 -48.60
C PHE A 30 -2.92 -14.09 -49.32
N LEU A 31 -2.59 -13.04 -48.58
CA LEU A 31 -2.01 -11.81 -49.15
C LEU A 31 -0.60 -12.03 -49.71
N LEU A 32 0.05 -13.15 -49.34
CA LEU A 32 1.34 -13.58 -49.86
C LEU A 32 1.25 -14.63 -50.97
N SER A 33 0.04 -15.13 -51.26
CA SER A 33 -0.17 -16.23 -52.20
C SER A 33 0.05 -15.82 -53.65
N ASP A 34 -0.18 -14.55 -53.98
CA ASP A 34 -0.04 -13.99 -55.32
C ASP A 34 0.67 -12.63 -55.26
N PRO A 35 1.80 -12.43 -55.98
CA PRO A 35 2.53 -11.16 -55.99
C PRO A 35 1.77 -10.00 -56.65
N THR A 36 0.64 -10.27 -57.32
CA THR A 36 -0.22 -9.26 -57.94
C THR A 36 -1.25 -8.66 -56.98
N ILE A 37 -1.34 -9.15 -55.74
CA ILE A 37 -2.24 -8.61 -54.72
C ILE A 37 -1.66 -7.28 -54.21
N MET A 38 -2.47 -6.23 -54.31
CA MET A 38 -2.13 -4.88 -53.88
C MET A 38 -3.08 -4.44 -52.76
N SER A 39 -2.55 -4.12 -51.59
CA SER A 39 -3.32 -3.54 -50.50
C SER A 39 -3.59 -2.06 -50.77
N ASN A 40 -4.80 -1.60 -50.47
CA ASN A 40 -5.22 -0.20 -50.64
C ASN A 40 -6.08 0.33 -49.49
N GLY A 41 -6.12 -0.36 -48.36
CA GLY A 41 -6.70 0.14 -47.11
C GLY A 41 -6.60 -0.87 -45.97
N GLY A 42 -6.51 -0.39 -44.74
CA GLY A 42 -6.51 -1.21 -43.52
C GLY A 42 -7.51 -0.73 -42.46
N ASP A 43 -7.90 0.53 -42.51
CA ASP A 43 -8.86 1.13 -41.59
C ASP A 43 -10.29 0.96 -42.13
N LEU A 44 -11.13 0.24 -41.38
CA LEU A 44 -12.53 0.03 -41.75
C LEU A 44 -13.31 1.36 -41.84
N LEU A 45 -12.91 2.38 -41.10
CA LEU A 45 -13.54 3.71 -41.09
C LEU A 45 -13.16 4.55 -42.31
N CYS A 46 -12.05 4.24 -42.97
CA CYS A 46 -11.54 5.00 -44.12
C CYS A 46 -11.78 4.30 -45.46
N GLY A 47 -11.89 2.96 -45.47
CA GLY A 47 -12.12 2.21 -46.71
C GLY A 47 -10.84 2.01 -47.51
N ASP A 48 -10.92 2.22 -48.82
CA ASP A 48 -9.86 2.00 -49.80
C ASP A 48 -9.19 3.31 -50.27
N ASP A 49 -8.91 4.16 -49.30
CA ASP A 49 -8.57 5.58 -49.48
C ASP A 49 -7.07 5.85 -49.71
N VAL A 50 -6.23 4.82 -49.76
CA VAL A 50 -4.78 4.93 -49.95
C VAL A 50 -4.32 4.31 -51.28
N PRO A 51 -3.13 4.69 -51.80
CA PRO A 51 -2.60 4.12 -53.03
C PRO A 51 -2.39 2.60 -52.95
N PHE A 52 -2.41 1.95 -54.11
CA PHE A 52 -2.12 0.52 -54.25
C PHE A 52 -0.66 0.23 -53.91
N GLU A 53 -0.41 -0.57 -52.88
CA GLU A 53 0.92 -1.02 -52.47
C GLU A 53 0.98 -2.56 -52.46
N PRO A 54 2.10 -3.19 -52.83
CA PRO A 54 2.20 -4.65 -52.79
C PRO A 54 1.92 -5.19 -51.38
N ALA A 55 0.99 -6.14 -51.26
CA ALA A 55 0.61 -6.70 -49.96
C ALA A 55 1.78 -7.42 -49.26
N THR A 56 2.84 -7.73 -50.02
CA THR A 56 4.10 -8.28 -49.51
C THR A 56 4.92 -7.31 -48.66
N LEU A 57 4.58 -6.02 -48.61
CA LEU A 57 5.26 -5.02 -47.77
C LEU A 57 4.84 -5.09 -46.29
N GLY A 58 3.65 -5.61 -46.01
CA GLY A 58 3.04 -5.58 -44.68
C GLY A 58 1.53 -5.35 -44.75
N LEU A 59 0.84 -5.58 -43.65
CA LEU A 59 -0.52 -5.10 -43.47
C LEU A 59 -0.53 -3.57 -43.37
N LEU A 60 -1.56 -2.92 -43.91
CA LEU A 60 -1.87 -1.52 -43.64
C LEU A 60 -2.54 -1.40 -42.27
N SER A 61 -2.26 -0.32 -41.54
CA SER A 61 -2.74 -0.15 -40.17
C SER A 61 -4.26 -0.22 -40.05
N GLY A 62 -4.74 -0.90 -39.02
CA GLY A 62 -6.15 -0.94 -38.66
C GLY A 62 -6.70 0.41 -38.18
N PHE A 63 -7.98 0.46 -37.81
CA PHE A 63 -8.58 1.67 -37.26
C PHE A 63 -7.89 2.10 -35.96
N GLY A 64 -7.91 3.40 -35.68
CA GLY A 64 -7.39 3.93 -34.42
C GLY A 64 -7.50 5.45 -34.32
N PRO A 65 -7.43 6.02 -33.11
CA PRO A 65 -7.55 7.47 -32.87
C PRO A 65 -6.42 8.30 -33.50
N THR A 66 -5.28 7.69 -33.81
CA THR A 66 -4.11 8.33 -34.41
C THR A 66 -3.91 7.95 -35.88
N ASN A 67 -4.69 6.98 -36.38
CA ASN A 67 -4.71 6.63 -37.79
C ASN A 67 -5.69 7.57 -38.50
N VAL A 68 -5.22 8.29 -39.51
CA VAL A 68 -6.03 9.28 -40.23
C VAL A 68 -6.25 8.81 -41.67
N CYS A 69 -7.47 9.02 -42.17
CA CYS A 69 -7.78 8.72 -43.56
C CYS A 69 -6.90 9.53 -44.53
N TYR A 70 -6.67 8.99 -45.71
CA TYR A 70 -5.80 9.46 -46.80
C TYR A 70 -4.30 9.45 -46.44
N ALA A 71 -3.91 8.70 -45.41
CA ALA A 71 -2.52 8.51 -45.04
C ALA A 71 -2.16 7.01 -44.94
N LEU A 72 -1.09 6.64 -45.63
CA LEU A 72 -0.61 5.25 -45.67
C LEU A 72 0.27 4.96 -44.44
N PHE A 73 -0.23 4.09 -43.57
CA PHE A 73 0.53 3.55 -42.44
C PHE A 73 0.60 2.02 -42.54
N LEU A 74 1.76 1.46 -42.21
CA LEU A 74 1.93 0.01 -42.07
C LEU A 74 1.63 -0.41 -40.63
N GLU A 75 0.92 -1.52 -40.50
CA GLU A 75 0.75 -2.22 -39.24
C GLU A 75 2.11 -2.71 -38.75
N LEU A 76 2.45 -2.29 -37.53
CA LEU A 76 3.76 -2.52 -36.94
C LEU A 76 3.57 -2.67 -35.44
N PHE A 77 3.97 -3.82 -34.89
CA PHE A 77 4.04 -4.00 -33.45
C PHE A 77 5.44 -4.39 -32.99
N ARG A 78 5.74 -4.13 -31.71
CA ARG A 78 7.09 -4.25 -31.13
C ARG A 78 7.05 -5.17 -29.92
N PRO A 79 6.97 -6.49 -30.14
CA PRO A 79 6.69 -7.41 -29.06
C PRO A 79 7.90 -7.54 -28.13
N GLY A 80 7.62 -7.40 -26.83
CA GLY A 80 8.61 -7.65 -25.78
C GLY A 80 8.93 -9.16 -25.65
N PRO A 81 9.98 -9.54 -24.91
CA PRO A 81 10.31 -10.95 -24.67
C PRO A 81 9.16 -11.75 -24.06
N PHE A 82 8.35 -11.14 -23.19
CA PHE A 82 7.19 -11.79 -22.58
C PHE A 82 6.09 -12.12 -23.59
N GLU A 83 5.80 -11.19 -24.50
CA GLU A 83 4.78 -11.35 -25.52
C GLU A 83 5.17 -12.43 -26.54
N LEU A 84 6.43 -12.41 -27.00
CA LEU A 84 6.96 -13.47 -27.88
C LEU A 84 6.92 -14.83 -27.19
N LEU A 85 7.31 -14.89 -25.92
CA LEU A 85 7.24 -16.11 -25.11
C LEU A 85 5.80 -16.60 -24.99
N PHE A 86 4.85 -15.69 -24.72
CA PHE A 86 3.43 -15.98 -24.61
C PHE A 86 2.88 -16.54 -25.92
N ALA A 87 3.07 -15.85 -27.04
CA ALA A 87 2.59 -16.28 -28.35
C ALA A 87 3.21 -17.62 -28.79
N LEU A 88 4.52 -17.82 -28.58
CA LEU A 88 5.20 -19.06 -28.93
C LEU A 88 4.79 -20.23 -28.04
N LEU A 89 4.51 -19.98 -26.76
CA LEU A 89 3.95 -20.98 -25.85
C LEU A 89 2.58 -21.45 -26.35
N GLN A 90 1.71 -20.52 -26.77
CA GLN A 90 0.41 -20.87 -27.32
C GLN A 90 0.53 -21.66 -28.63
N PHE A 91 1.46 -21.26 -29.51
CA PHE A 91 1.77 -22.01 -30.72
C PHE A 91 2.23 -23.45 -30.40
N SER A 92 3.05 -23.64 -29.36
CA SER A 92 3.52 -24.97 -28.91
C SER A 92 2.43 -25.89 -28.36
N TYR A 93 1.29 -25.35 -27.95
CA TYR A 93 0.15 -26.15 -27.51
C TYR A 93 -0.72 -26.62 -28.67
N ILE A 94 -0.76 -25.86 -29.76
CA ILE A 94 -1.51 -26.20 -30.98
C ILE A 94 -0.67 -27.15 -31.86
N THR A 95 0.63 -26.91 -31.95
CA THR A 95 1.57 -27.67 -32.77
C THR A 95 2.33 -28.66 -31.88
N PRO A 96 2.02 -29.97 -31.91
CA PRO A 96 2.54 -30.95 -30.93
C PRO A 96 4.06 -31.09 -30.94
N LYS A 97 4.69 -30.82 -32.09
CA LYS A 97 6.14 -30.82 -32.27
C LYS A 97 6.52 -29.73 -33.26
N ILE A 98 7.12 -28.66 -32.74
CA ILE A 98 7.67 -27.58 -33.57
C ILE A 98 8.98 -28.06 -34.18
N ILE A 99 9.08 -27.99 -35.51
CA ILE A 99 10.30 -28.28 -36.28
C ILE A 99 10.85 -27.00 -36.92
N ASP A 100 12.08 -27.05 -37.45
CA ASP A 100 12.74 -25.86 -38.02
C ASP A 100 11.93 -25.21 -39.16
N SER A 101 11.22 -26.01 -39.96
CA SER A 101 10.36 -25.49 -41.04
C SER A 101 9.15 -24.71 -40.50
N ASP A 102 8.67 -25.01 -39.29
CA ASP A 102 7.60 -24.21 -38.66
C ASP A 102 8.13 -22.84 -38.26
N LEU A 103 9.35 -22.78 -37.73
CA LEU A 103 10.00 -21.52 -37.36
C LEU A 103 10.29 -20.68 -38.60
N GLU A 104 10.73 -21.30 -39.70
CA GLU A 104 10.90 -20.65 -40.99
C GLU A 104 9.56 -20.13 -41.55
N ALA A 105 8.48 -20.92 -41.44
CA ALA A 105 7.14 -20.50 -41.85
C ALA A 105 6.64 -19.29 -41.04
N LEU A 106 6.87 -19.24 -39.72
CA LEU A 106 6.60 -18.05 -38.92
C LEU A 106 7.37 -16.84 -39.47
N CYS A 107 8.69 -16.99 -39.68
CA CYS A 107 9.51 -15.91 -40.22
C CYS A 107 9.09 -15.45 -41.61
N ASN A 108 8.56 -16.34 -42.46
CA ASN A 108 8.08 -15.98 -43.81
C ASN A 108 6.82 -15.10 -43.79
N LEU A 109 6.00 -15.20 -42.74
CA LEU A 109 4.83 -14.34 -42.52
C LEU A 109 5.22 -12.96 -41.97
N ASP A 110 6.41 -12.78 -41.40
CA ASP A 110 6.90 -11.48 -40.90
C ASP A 110 7.90 -10.85 -41.88
N LYS A 111 7.45 -9.84 -42.61
CA LYS A 111 8.27 -9.12 -43.61
C LYS A 111 9.38 -8.29 -43.00
N CYS A 112 9.38 -8.16 -41.67
CA CYS A 112 10.41 -7.51 -40.89
C CYS A 112 11.23 -8.50 -40.05
N ALA A 113 11.09 -9.81 -40.27
CA ALA A 113 11.73 -10.87 -39.50
C ALA A 113 13.26 -10.75 -39.39
N GLY A 114 13.92 -10.36 -40.48
CA GLY A 114 15.38 -10.34 -40.58
C GLY A 114 16.01 -11.75 -40.60
N SER A 115 17.34 -11.81 -40.78
CA SER A 115 18.07 -13.07 -40.97
C SER A 115 18.22 -13.92 -39.70
N SER A 116 18.05 -13.33 -38.51
CA SER A 116 18.18 -14.02 -37.23
C SER A 116 16.88 -14.60 -36.69
N CYS A 117 15.76 -14.45 -37.41
CA CYS A 117 14.43 -14.77 -36.93
C CYS A 117 14.29 -16.22 -36.41
N THR A 118 14.70 -17.20 -37.21
CA THR A 118 14.62 -18.63 -36.84
C THR A 118 15.45 -18.91 -35.58
N THR A 119 16.67 -18.37 -35.50
CA THR A 119 17.55 -18.52 -34.34
C THR A 119 16.94 -17.89 -33.09
N SER A 120 16.31 -16.72 -33.22
CA SER A 120 15.64 -16.04 -32.11
C SER A 120 14.46 -16.87 -31.58
N PHE A 121 13.58 -17.37 -32.46
CA PHE A 121 12.48 -18.23 -32.04
C PHE A 121 12.97 -19.53 -31.42
N ASN A 122 14.03 -20.14 -31.95
CA ASN A 122 14.60 -21.36 -31.39
C ASN A 122 15.16 -21.13 -29.97
N THR A 123 15.75 -19.97 -29.71
CA THR A 123 16.23 -19.59 -28.37
C THR A 123 15.06 -19.48 -27.38
N THR A 124 13.96 -18.83 -27.77
CA THR A 124 12.75 -18.73 -26.94
C THR A 124 12.08 -20.09 -26.74
N LEU A 125 12.04 -20.94 -27.77
CA LEU A 125 11.51 -22.29 -27.68
C LEU A 125 12.32 -23.16 -26.71
N SER A 126 13.65 -23.06 -26.76
CA SER A 126 14.55 -23.75 -25.83
C SER A 126 14.27 -23.37 -24.37
N PHE A 127 14.01 -22.08 -24.11
CA PHE A 127 13.62 -21.60 -22.78
C PHE A 127 12.29 -22.23 -22.31
N ILE A 128 11.27 -22.27 -23.18
CA ILE A 128 9.98 -22.91 -22.88
C ILE A 128 10.19 -24.39 -22.52
N GLN A 129 11.00 -25.10 -23.31
CA GLN A 129 11.29 -26.51 -23.12
C GLN A 129 12.00 -26.78 -21.78
N SER A 130 13.01 -25.97 -21.43
CA SER A 130 13.74 -26.07 -20.16
C SER A 130 12.86 -25.93 -18.92
N TYR A 131 11.81 -25.10 -18.99
CA TYR A 131 10.91 -24.83 -17.86
C TYR A 131 9.47 -25.33 -18.08
N THR A 132 9.28 -26.37 -18.89
CA THR A 132 7.97 -26.92 -19.27
C THR A 132 7.03 -27.15 -18.08
N SER A 133 7.56 -27.67 -16.96
CA SER A 133 6.78 -27.95 -15.74
C SER A 133 6.07 -26.71 -15.18
N SER A 134 6.69 -25.53 -15.31
CA SER A 134 6.13 -24.26 -14.85
C SER A 134 5.00 -23.74 -15.74
N PHE A 135 4.92 -24.21 -16.98
CA PHE A 135 3.92 -23.77 -17.96
C PHE A 135 2.77 -24.77 -18.14
N ASN A 136 2.92 -26.03 -17.72
CA ASN A 136 1.92 -27.08 -17.93
C ASN A 136 0.50 -26.72 -17.44
N ILE A 137 0.39 -25.96 -16.34
CA ILE A 137 -0.91 -25.51 -15.79
C ILE A 137 -1.67 -24.63 -16.79
N LEU A 138 -0.95 -23.89 -17.65
CA LEU A 138 -1.54 -22.96 -18.61
C LEU A 138 -2.21 -23.67 -19.79
N ARG A 139 -1.87 -24.92 -20.09
CA ARG A 139 -2.43 -25.65 -21.24
C ARG A 139 -3.96 -25.74 -21.20
N GLY A 140 -4.53 -26.03 -20.02
CA GLY A 140 -5.99 -26.09 -19.86
C GLY A 140 -6.66 -24.73 -20.02
N ILE A 141 -6.04 -23.67 -19.48
CA ILE A 141 -6.52 -22.29 -19.59
C ILE A 141 -6.44 -21.82 -21.05
N SER A 142 -5.36 -22.17 -21.75
CA SER A 142 -5.16 -21.82 -23.15
C SER A 142 -6.29 -22.35 -24.03
N ALA A 143 -6.72 -23.60 -23.86
CA ALA A 143 -7.79 -24.16 -24.69
C ALA A 143 -9.11 -23.38 -24.54
N ASN A 144 -9.46 -23.02 -23.30
CA ASN A 144 -10.63 -22.20 -23.03
C ASN A 144 -10.49 -20.79 -23.60
N ALA A 145 -9.32 -20.18 -23.48
CA ALA A 145 -9.03 -18.86 -24.05
C ALA A 145 -9.11 -18.86 -25.58
N THR A 146 -8.58 -19.89 -26.25
CA THR A 146 -8.71 -20.08 -27.71
C THR A 146 -10.18 -20.11 -28.12
N GLN A 147 -11.00 -20.89 -27.40
CA GLN A 147 -12.41 -21.03 -27.70
C GLN A 147 -13.17 -19.71 -27.50
N ALA A 148 -12.90 -19.01 -26.39
CA ALA A 148 -13.51 -17.72 -26.10
C ALA A 148 -13.14 -16.66 -27.15
N ALA A 149 -11.87 -16.57 -27.54
CA ALA A 149 -11.41 -15.64 -28.57
C ALA A 149 -12.02 -15.92 -29.94
N ARG A 150 -12.18 -17.21 -30.31
CA ARG A 150 -12.86 -17.59 -31.57
C ARG A 150 -14.34 -17.19 -31.60
N VAL A 151 -15.05 -17.30 -30.47
CA VAL A 151 -16.46 -16.88 -30.36
C VAL A 151 -16.65 -15.37 -30.58
N LEU A 152 -15.62 -14.56 -30.29
CA LEU A 152 -15.66 -13.11 -30.53
C LEU A 152 -15.45 -12.74 -32.01
N GLU A 153 -15.00 -13.69 -32.84
CA GLU A 153 -14.78 -13.51 -34.29
C GLU A 153 -13.85 -12.33 -34.61
N ILE A 154 -12.79 -12.14 -33.81
CA ILE A 154 -11.85 -11.02 -33.97
C ILE A 154 -11.02 -11.22 -35.25
N ASN A 155 -11.09 -10.24 -36.15
CA ASN A 155 -10.46 -10.32 -37.47
C ASN A 155 -9.40 -9.24 -37.68
N SER A 156 -8.34 -9.61 -38.41
CA SER A 156 -7.51 -8.67 -39.15
C SER A 156 -8.11 -8.48 -40.54
N ILE A 157 -8.17 -7.23 -41.01
CA ILE A 157 -8.82 -6.86 -42.28
C ILE A 157 -7.87 -6.11 -43.18
N GLN A 158 -8.05 -6.21 -44.50
CA GLN A 158 -7.39 -5.37 -45.51
C GLN A 158 -8.31 -5.17 -46.71
N TYR A 159 -8.37 -3.96 -47.24
CA TYR A 159 -8.86 -3.71 -48.59
C TYR A 159 -7.72 -4.02 -49.57
N TYR A 160 -8.06 -4.73 -50.63
CA TYR A 160 -7.09 -5.09 -51.66
C TYR A 160 -7.72 -5.10 -53.07
N THR A 161 -6.86 -4.92 -54.05
CA THR A 161 -7.12 -5.14 -55.48
C THR A 161 -6.09 -6.12 -56.05
N THR A 162 -6.26 -6.48 -57.32
CA THR A 162 -5.25 -7.23 -58.06
C THR A 162 -4.72 -6.38 -59.21
N LEU A 163 -3.46 -6.54 -59.61
CA LEU A 163 -2.92 -5.80 -60.77
C LEU A 163 -3.71 -6.03 -62.07
N ASN A 164 -4.45 -7.14 -62.15
CA ASN A 164 -5.29 -7.46 -63.30
C ASN A 164 -6.68 -6.78 -63.25
N ASP A 165 -7.14 -6.37 -62.06
CA ASP A 165 -8.38 -5.62 -61.85
C ASP A 165 -8.19 -4.63 -60.70
N THR A 166 -7.78 -3.41 -61.07
CA THR A 166 -7.62 -2.28 -60.15
C THR A 166 -8.91 -1.48 -59.95
N ALA A 167 -10.00 -1.82 -60.65
CA ALA A 167 -11.27 -1.14 -60.53
C ALA A 167 -12.15 -1.74 -59.42
N THR A 168 -11.96 -3.01 -59.09
CA THR A 168 -12.74 -3.72 -58.07
C THR A 168 -11.93 -3.91 -56.78
N THR A 169 -12.24 -3.11 -55.75
CA THR A 169 -11.70 -3.33 -54.40
C THR A 169 -12.48 -4.44 -53.68
N SER A 170 -11.76 -5.37 -53.07
CA SER A 170 -12.29 -6.45 -52.23
C SER A 170 -11.85 -6.27 -50.77
N LEU A 171 -12.68 -6.71 -49.83
CA LEU A 171 -12.33 -6.76 -48.42
C LEU A 171 -11.85 -8.17 -48.05
N TYR A 172 -10.59 -8.28 -47.65
CA TYR A 172 -10.03 -9.46 -47.03
C TYR A 172 -10.23 -9.39 -45.52
N SER A 173 -10.63 -10.51 -44.91
CA SER A 173 -10.73 -10.67 -43.46
C SER A 173 -10.26 -12.06 -43.06
N ILE A 174 -9.42 -12.14 -42.03
CA ILE A 174 -8.97 -13.41 -41.44
C ILE A 174 -9.13 -13.35 -39.92
N ASN A 175 -9.65 -14.43 -39.34
CA ASN A 175 -9.72 -14.54 -37.88
C ASN A 175 -8.30 -14.60 -37.29
N LEU A 176 -8.07 -13.94 -36.16
CA LEU A 176 -6.76 -13.99 -35.50
C LEU A 176 -6.35 -15.43 -35.14
N LEU A 177 -7.31 -16.31 -34.83
CA LEU A 177 -7.09 -17.71 -34.47
C LEU A 177 -7.67 -18.70 -35.50
N GLU A 178 -7.50 -18.39 -36.79
CA GLU A 178 -7.96 -19.17 -37.93
C GLU A 178 -7.52 -20.65 -37.86
N PRO A 179 -8.46 -21.62 -37.78
CA PRO A 179 -8.12 -23.04 -37.65
C PRO A 179 -7.31 -23.62 -38.82
N SER A 180 -7.48 -23.10 -40.04
CA SER A 180 -6.74 -23.59 -41.20
C SER A 180 -5.31 -23.03 -41.30
N GLU A 181 -4.98 -21.97 -40.56
CA GLU A 181 -3.71 -21.24 -40.66
C GLU A 181 -2.94 -21.25 -39.32
N PRO A 182 -2.32 -22.38 -38.92
CA PRO A 182 -1.66 -22.50 -37.62
C PRO A 182 -0.48 -21.56 -37.42
N HIS A 183 0.27 -21.22 -38.47
CA HIS A 183 1.39 -20.27 -38.39
C HIS A 183 0.91 -18.82 -38.21
N TRP A 184 -0.26 -18.46 -38.77
CA TRP A 184 -0.90 -17.17 -38.52
C TRP A 184 -1.34 -17.02 -37.07
N ASN A 185 -1.81 -18.11 -36.44
CA ASN A 185 -2.26 -18.09 -35.05
C ASN A 185 -1.18 -17.63 -34.07
N PHE A 186 0.11 -17.79 -34.37
CA PHE A 186 1.18 -17.19 -33.57
C PHE A 186 1.05 -15.67 -33.49
N TYR A 187 0.90 -15.00 -34.64
CA TYR A 187 0.71 -13.55 -34.72
C TYR A 187 -0.65 -13.14 -34.13
N GLY A 188 -1.68 -13.95 -34.36
CA GLY A 188 -2.96 -13.77 -33.69
C GLY A 188 -2.87 -13.75 -32.16
N TRP A 189 -2.09 -14.65 -31.57
CA TRP A 189 -1.86 -14.66 -30.12
C TRP A 189 -1.03 -13.46 -29.62
N ALA A 190 -0.10 -12.95 -30.43
CA ALA A 190 0.62 -11.72 -30.11
C ALA A 190 -0.34 -10.51 -30.12
N LEU A 191 -1.17 -10.38 -31.15
CA LEU A 191 -2.19 -9.34 -31.26
C LEU A 191 -3.25 -9.43 -30.13
N LEU A 192 -3.68 -10.64 -29.77
CA LEU A 192 -4.57 -10.87 -28.62
C LEU A 192 -3.91 -10.53 -27.29
N TYR A 193 -2.59 -10.74 -27.15
CA TYR A 193 -1.84 -10.30 -25.99
C TYR A 193 -1.85 -8.76 -25.90
N GLU A 194 -1.58 -8.07 -27.00
CA GLU A 194 -1.63 -6.60 -27.05
C GLU A 194 -3.04 -6.08 -26.70
N TRP A 195 -4.10 -6.73 -27.17
CA TRP A 195 -5.47 -6.39 -26.75
C TRP A 195 -5.69 -6.61 -25.25
N ALA A 196 -5.32 -7.78 -24.70
CA ALA A 196 -5.48 -8.06 -23.27
C ALA A 196 -4.61 -7.17 -22.37
N ALA A 197 -3.48 -6.68 -22.89
CA ALA A 197 -2.60 -5.74 -22.21
C ALA A 197 -3.05 -4.27 -22.35
N GLY A 198 -4.07 -3.99 -23.16
CA GLY A 198 -4.59 -2.64 -23.40
C GLY A 198 -3.76 -1.80 -24.39
N HIS A 199 -2.94 -2.45 -25.22
CA HIS A 199 -2.21 -1.82 -26.32
C HIS A 199 -3.05 -1.71 -27.60
N ARG A 200 -4.10 -2.53 -27.72
CA ARG A 200 -5.06 -2.53 -28.83
C ARG A 200 -6.47 -2.58 -28.30
N GLU A 201 -7.42 -2.21 -29.15
CA GLU A 201 -8.84 -2.29 -28.92
C GLU A 201 -9.48 -3.26 -29.91
N VAL A 202 -10.60 -3.86 -29.52
CA VAL A 202 -11.40 -4.72 -30.40
C VAL A 202 -12.79 -4.12 -30.47
N VAL A 203 -13.20 -3.76 -31.69
CA VAL A 203 -14.48 -3.10 -31.95
C VAL A 203 -15.30 -3.94 -32.90
N LYS A 204 -16.58 -4.15 -32.56
CA LYS A 204 -17.56 -4.77 -33.43
C LYS A 204 -18.33 -3.68 -34.18
N PHE A 205 -18.03 -3.53 -35.46
CA PHE A 205 -18.72 -2.64 -36.37
C PHE A 205 -20.01 -3.31 -36.87
N LEU A 206 -21.13 -2.62 -36.73
CA LEU A 206 -22.43 -3.05 -37.22
C LEU A 206 -22.81 -2.19 -38.42
N GLY A 207 -23.04 -2.82 -39.57
CA GLY A 207 -23.50 -2.17 -40.78
C GLY A 207 -24.76 -2.84 -41.33
N ASP A 208 -25.32 -2.26 -42.40
CA ASP A 208 -26.57 -2.74 -42.99
C ASP A 208 -26.51 -4.18 -43.52
N TYR A 209 -25.31 -4.61 -43.96
CA TYR A 209 -25.07 -5.93 -44.57
C TYR A 209 -24.43 -6.95 -43.63
N GLY A 210 -24.21 -6.61 -42.35
CA GLY A 210 -23.63 -7.54 -41.39
C GLY A 210 -22.79 -6.85 -40.31
N SER A 211 -21.89 -7.60 -39.70
CA SER A 211 -21.00 -7.09 -38.66
C SER A 211 -19.59 -7.60 -38.84
N ILE A 212 -18.61 -6.77 -38.52
CA ILE A 212 -17.19 -7.13 -38.52
C ILE A 212 -16.62 -6.77 -37.16
N THR A 213 -16.10 -7.77 -36.44
CA THR A 213 -15.27 -7.54 -35.26
C THR A 213 -13.83 -7.40 -35.72
N SER A 214 -13.24 -6.21 -35.56
CA SER A 214 -11.87 -5.93 -36.01
C SER A 214 -11.01 -5.45 -34.84
N ILE A 215 -9.72 -5.77 -34.90
CA ILE A 215 -8.72 -5.27 -33.95
C ILE A 215 -8.12 -3.95 -34.46
N SER A 216 -7.90 -3.00 -33.56
CA SER A 216 -7.32 -1.69 -33.87
C SER A 216 -5.84 -1.77 -34.20
N TYR A 217 -5.28 -0.69 -34.74
CA TYR A 217 -3.84 -0.44 -34.73
C TYR A 217 -3.31 -0.37 -33.28
N GLY A 218 -2.00 -0.64 -33.10
CA GLY A 218 -1.33 -0.61 -31.80
C GLY A 218 -1.10 0.80 -31.26
N ASN A 219 -1.76 1.14 -30.15
CA ASN A 219 -1.56 2.41 -29.46
C ASN A 219 -0.61 2.30 -28.27
N GLN A 220 0.20 3.34 -28.09
CA GLN A 220 1.02 3.44 -26.89
C GLN A 220 0.16 3.83 -25.68
N PRO A 221 0.25 3.13 -24.55
CA PRO A 221 -0.48 3.49 -23.35
C PRO A 221 -0.11 4.91 -22.90
N ILE A 222 -1.14 5.67 -22.50
CA ILE A 222 -0.91 6.96 -21.85
C ILE A 222 -0.33 6.68 -20.46
N THR A 223 0.88 7.18 -20.22
CA THR A 223 1.53 7.05 -18.90
C THR A 223 1.34 8.33 -18.11
N THR A 224 0.58 8.25 -17.02
CA THR A 224 0.41 9.35 -16.07
C THR A 224 1.10 9.01 -14.76
N SER A 225 1.94 9.92 -14.25
CA SER A 225 2.49 9.80 -12.91
C SER A 225 1.49 10.38 -11.90
N ALA A 226 1.38 9.75 -10.72
CA ALA A 226 0.58 10.30 -9.63
C ALA A 226 1.06 11.71 -9.26
N ALA A 227 0.13 12.65 -9.03
CA ALA A 227 0.50 13.99 -8.62
C ALA A 227 1.14 13.96 -7.22
N LYS A 228 2.22 14.71 -7.04
CA LYS A 228 2.93 14.76 -5.74
C LYS A 228 2.04 15.23 -4.59
N SER A 229 1.02 16.03 -4.89
CA SER A 229 0.01 16.52 -3.92
C SER A 229 -0.87 15.42 -3.36
N ASP A 230 -1.07 14.33 -4.11
CA ASP A 230 -2.00 13.26 -3.74
C ASP A 230 -1.33 12.25 -2.79
N ILE A 231 -0.01 12.32 -2.65
CA ILE A 231 0.76 11.52 -1.69
C ILE A 231 0.74 12.27 -0.35
N PRO A 232 0.14 11.72 0.72
CA PRO A 232 -0.09 12.43 1.99
C PRO A 232 1.16 12.54 2.87
N VAL A 233 2.30 12.95 2.30
CA VAL A 233 3.59 13.07 2.98
C VAL A 233 3.50 14.07 4.14
N SER A 234 2.85 15.22 3.93
CA SER A 234 2.70 16.26 4.96
C SER A 234 1.98 15.74 6.20
N PHE A 235 0.92 14.94 6.01
CA PHE A 235 0.16 14.37 7.12
C PHE A 235 1.00 13.39 7.94
N ALA A 236 1.69 12.46 7.27
CA ALA A 236 2.57 11.51 7.94
C ALA A 236 3.73 12.20 8.69
N SER A 237 4.33 13.24 8.10
CA SER A 237 5.40 14.01 8.74
C SER A 237 4.95 14.73 10.02
N ILE A 238 3.72 15.28 10.05
CA ILE A 238 3.17 15.93 11.25
C ILE A 238 3.00 14.90 12.39
N PHE A 239 2.42 13.75 12.11
CA PHE A 239 2.18 12.70 13.11
C PHE A 239 3.50 12.13 13.66
N LEU A 240 4.49 11.96 12.79
CA LEU A 240 5.85 11.60 13.20
C LEU A 240 6.47 12.67 14.10
N GLY A 241 6.35 13.96 13.72
CA GLY A 241 6.84 15.08 14.52
C GLY A 241 6.24 15.13 15.93
N CYS A 242 4.93 14.93 16.05
CA CYS A 242 4.27 14.86 17.36
C CYS A 242 4.71 13.66 18.19
N THR A 243 4.92 12.51 17.56
CA THR A 243 5.45 11.32 18.24
C THR A 243 6.87 11.60 18.75
N MET A 244 7.75 12.20 17.93
CA MET A 244 9.09 12.60 18.35
C MET A 244 9.06 13.62 19.50
N TYR A 245 8.18 14.61 19.43
CA TYR A 245 8.01 15.62 20.47
C TYR A 245 7.70 15.01 21.83
N ILE A 246 6.71 14.10 21.92
CA ILE A 246 6.37 13.44 23.18
C ILE A 246 7.55 12.63 23.73
N THR A 247 8.24 11.87 22.86
CA THR A 247 9.41 11.09 23.28
C THR A 247 10.49 12.00 23.88
N TRP A 248 10.77 13.14 23.23
CA TRP A 248 11.71 14.13 23.74
C TRP A 248 11.29 14.72 25.09
N VAL A 249 10.03 15.12 25.23
CA VAL A 249 9.49 15.64 26.50
C VAL A 249 9.67 14.62 27.62
N LEU A 250 9.27 13.36 27.40
CA LEU A 250 9.41 12.30 28.42
C LEU A 250 10.87 12.07 28.82
N ILE A 251 11.80 12.06 27.86
CA ILE A 251 13.24 11.92 28.13
C ILE A 251 13.76 13.12 28.95
N CYS A 252 13.42 14.34 28.57
CA CYS A 252 13.86 15.55 29.26
C CYS A 252 13.35 15.59 30.71
N ILE A 253 12.06 15.29 30.92
CA ILE A 253 11.47 15.30 32.27
C ILE A 253 11.99 14.13 33.10
N ALA A 254 12.16 12.93 32.54
CA ALA A 254 12.80 11.82 33.24
C ALA A 254 14.23 12.18 33.70
N GLY A 255 14.99 12.89 32.85
CA GLY A 255 16.29 13.45 33.21
C GLY A 255 16.21 14.46 34.37
N LEU A 256 15.23 15.37 34.35
CA LEU A 256 15.00 16.32 35.45
C LEU A 256 14.61 15.61 36.75
N VAL A 257 13.72 14.63 36.70
CA VAL A 257 13.33 13.79 37.86
C VAL A 257 14.57 13.09 38.43
N ALA A 258 15.43 12.52 37.59
CA ALA A 258 16.68 11.89 38.04
C ALA A 258 17.63 12.89 38.73
N ILE A 259 17.78 14.09 38.16
CA ILE A 259 18.58 15.17 38.75
C ILE A 259 18.04 15.56 40.13
N TYR A 260 16.74 15.81 40.25
CA TYR A 260 16.09 16.14 41.54
C TYR A 260 16.25 15.01 42.55
N GLY A 261 16.10 13.75 42.13
CA GLY A 261 16.30 12.58 42.98
C GLY A 261 17.71 12.53 43.59
N VAL A 262 18.75 12.84 42.82
CA VAL A 262 20.13 12.92 43.30
C VAL A 262 20.32 14.10 44.25
N PHE A 263 19.85 15.30 43.90
CA PHE A 263 19.99 16.50 44.74
C PHE A 263 19.29 16.35 46.10
N HIS A 264 18.15 15.67 46.14
CA HIS A 264 17.40 15.41 47.36
C HIS A 264 17.79 14.10 48.07
N LYS A 265 18.97 13.54 47.74
CA LYS A 265 19.59 12.37 48.40
C LYS A 265 18.67 11.13 48.45
N GLY A 266 17.81 10.96 47.43
CA GLY A 266 16.90 9.81 47.35
C GLY A 266 15.71 9.84 48.30
N HIS A 267 15.39 10.97 48.95
CA HIS A 267 14.13 11.16 49.68
C HIS A 267 12.96 11.34 48.70
N ILE A 268 12.62 10.27 47.98
CA ILE A 268 11.60 10.26 46.93
C ILE A 268 10.56 9.17 47.18
N GLU A 269 9.31 9.41 46.79
CA GLU A 269 8.31 8.35 46.74
C GLU A 269 8.52 7.50 45.49
N ALA A 270 9.25 6.39 45.63
CA ALA A 270 9.64 5.56 44.49
C ALA A 270 8.46 4.93 43.73
N THR A 271 7.31 4.73 44.39
CA THR A 271 6.09 4.20 43.73
C THR A 271 5.57 5.18 42.68
N ASN A 272 5.66 6.48 42.93
CA ASN A 272 5.22 7.52 41.99
C ASN A 272 6.02 7.50 40.69
N LEU A 273 7.28 7.05 40.70
CA LEU A 273 8.10 6.95 39.49
C LEU A 273 7.56 5.95 38.45
N PHE A 274 6.80 4.94 38.87
CA PHE A 274 6.17 4.00 37.93
C PHE A 274 5.04 4.66 37.12
N GLU A 275 4.50 5.77 37.61
CA GLU A 275 3.46 6.55 36.92
C GLU A 275 4.04 7.66 36.03
N LEU A 276 5.37 7.66 35.79
CA LEU A 276 6.05 8.71 35.03
C LEU A 276 5.43 8.92 33.65
N ASN A 277 5.29 7.86 32.85
CA ASN A 277 4.73 8.00 31.50
C ASN A 277 3.32 8.59 31.54
N ARG A 278 2.48 8.08 32.45
CA ARG A 278 1.09 8.49 32.57
C ARG A 278 0.95 9.95 33.03
N ILE A 279 1.66 10.34 34.09
CA ILE A 279 1.56 11.69 34.68
C ILE A 279 2.29 12.72 33.81
N VAL A 280 3.56 12.47 33.48
CA VAL A 280 4.39 13.42 32.71
C VAL A 280 3.82 13.64 31.33
N GLY A 281 3.36 12.57 30.65
CA GLY A 281 2.78 12.68 29.32
C GLY A 281 1.61 13.65 29.30
N HIS A 282 0.74 13.60 30.30
CA HIS A 282 -0.42 14.49 30.36
C HIS A 282 -0.05 15.91 30.75
N VAL A 283 0.71 16.06 31.82
CA VAL A 283 1.06 17.37 32.37
C VAL A 283 1.93 18.19 31.41
N TRP A 284 2.90 17.55 30.76
CA TRP A 284 3.92 18.25 29.97
C TRP A 284 3.66 18.25 28.47
N ALA A 285 3.03 17.21 27.92
CA ALA A 285 2.70 17.17 26.48
C ALA A 285 1.22 17.48 26.19
N GLY A 286 0.32 17.17 27.12
CA GLY A 286 -1.11 17.43 26.99
C GLY A 286 -1.91 16.31 26.30
N ARG A 287 -3.20 16.25 26.64
CA ARG A 287 -4.16 15.22 26.21
C ARG A 287 -4.20 15.02 24.69
N SER A 288 -4.25 16.11 23.92
CA SER A 288 -4.42 16.05 22.46
C SER A 288 -3.25 15.38 21.75
N ILE A 289 -2.01 15.66 22.18
CA ILE A 289 -0.82 15.09 21.56
C ILE A 289 -0.68 13.62 21.98
N LEU A 290 -1.04 13.27 23.22
CA LEU A 290 -1.11 11.86 23.66
C LEU A 290 -2.14 11.05 22.86
N LEU A 291 -3.32 11.62 22.61
CA LEU A 291 -4.32 10.99 21.75
C LEU A 291 -3.76 10.75 20.35
N LEU A 292 -3.10 11.74 19.76
CA LEU A 292 -2.48 11.59 18.45
C LEU A 292 -1.44 10.46 18.43
N ARG A 293 -0.60 10.37 19.46
CA ARG A 293 0.38 9.29 19.61
C ARG A 293 -0.29 7.91 19.70
N SER A 294 -1.40 7.82 20.43
CA SER A 294 -2.20 6.59 20.50
C SER A 294 -2.79 6.22 19.13
N ILE A 295 -3.27 7.20 18.35
CA ILE A 295 -3.82 6.99 17.00
C ILE A 295 -2.73 6.42 16.08
N VAL A 296 -1.52 6.98 16.11
CA VAL A 296 -0.37 6.46 15.34
C VAL A 296 -0.11 5.00 15.69
N ALA A 297 -0.08 4.66 16.98
CA ALA A 297 0.15 3.28 17.43
C ALA A 297 -0.96 2.32 16.96
N ILE A 298 -2.22 2.74 17.07
CA ILE A 298 -3.37 1.96 16.62
C ILE A 298 -3.30 1.73 15.11
N TRP A 299 -2.92 2.73 14.32
CA TRP A 299 -2.72 2.57 12.89
C TRP A 299 -1.58 1.63 12.57
N ILE A 300 -0.40 1.82 13.15
CA ILE A 300 0.77 0.95 12.92
C ILE A 300 0.44 -0.51 13.20
N LEU A 301 -0.28 -0.82 14.29
CA LEU A 301 -0.70 -2.20 14.61
C LEU A 301 -1.75 -2.77 13.65
N ASN A 302 -2.49 -1.91 12.95
CA ASN A 302 -3.56 -2.31 12.03
C ASN A 302 -3.21 -2.08 10.56
N THR A 303 -1.96 -1.74 10.25
CA THR A 303 -1.44 -1.55 8.89
C THR A 303 -0.17 -2.35 8.68
N VAL A 304 0.09 -2.75 7.43
CA VAL A 304 1.31 -3.42 7.01
C VAL A 304 2.20 -2.43 6.26
N GLN A 305 3.50 -2.44 6.55
CA GLN A 305 4.47 -1.70 5.76
C GLN A 305 4.74 -2.44 4.45
N LEU A 306 4.47 -1.78 3.32
CA LEU A 306 4.87 -2.27 2.01
C LEU A 306 6.19 -1.61 1.60
N SER A 307 7.17 -2.41 1.21
CA SER A 307 8.40 -1.95 0.58
C SER A 307 8.51 -2.49 -0.84
N LEU A 308 9.07 -1.67 -1.73
CA LEU A 308 9.42 -2.09 -3.07
C LEU A 308 10.80 -2.75 -3.00
N ALA A 309 10.84 -4.07 -3.18
CA ALA A 309 12.07 -4.83 -3.22
C ALA A 309 12.51 -5.07 -4.66
N ILE A 310 13.83 -5.16 -4.85
CA ILE A 310 14.44 -5.50 -6.12
C ILE A 310 15.32 -6.73 -5.88
N GLU A 311 14.98 -7.84 -6.50
CA GLU A 311 15.84 -9.02 -6.58
C GLU A 311 16.43 -9.11 -7.98
N SER A 312 17.72 -8.74 -8.07
CA SER A 312 18.46 -8.64 -9.33
C SER A 312 17.79 -7.66 -10.30
N LYS A 313 16.95 -8.14 -11.22
CA LYS A 313 16.22 -7.32 -12.21
C LYS A 313 14.70 -7.35 -12.01
N ALA A 314 14.17 -8.15 -11.09
CA ALA A 314 12.75 -8.23 -10.80
C ALA A 314 12.38 -7.27 -9.67
N THR A 315 11.36 -6.46 -9.88
CA THR A 315 10.80 -5.57 -8.86
C THR A 315 9.49 -6.14 -8.36
N PHE A 316 9.32 -6.21 -7.04
CA PHE A 316 8.10 -6.71 -6.41
C PHE A 316 7.81 -6.00 -5.10
N LEU A 317 6.54 -6.03 -4.69
CA LEU A 317 6.12 -5.53 -3.39
C LEU A 317 6.33 -6.62 -2.34
N THR A 318 6.96 -6.26 -1.23
CA THR A 318 7.14 -7.14 -0.08
C THR A 318 6.65 -6.47 1.19
N ALA A 319 6.19 -7.30 2.13
CA ALA A 319 5.79 -6.90 3.46
C ALA A 319 6.75 -7.54 4.46
N PRO A 320 7.80 -6.84 4.91
CA PRO A 320 8.74 -7.40 5.86
C PRO A 320 8.02 -7.73 7.19
N GLU A 321 8.33 -8.89 7.75
CA GLU A 321 7.79 -9.27 9.06
C GLU A 321 8.29 -8.31 10.15
N LEU A 322 7.36 -7.79 10.93
CA LEU A 322 7.67 -6.94 12.08
C LEU A 322 8.27 -7.80 13.21
N PRO A 323 9.45 -7.44 13.74
CA PRO A 323 10.00 -8.12 14.90
C PRO A 323 9.04 -8.08 16.09
N TRP A 324 8.94 -9.17 16.84
CA TRP A 324 8.00 -9.32 17.97
C TRP A 324 8.06 -8.17 19.00
N TYR A 325 9.25 -7.62 19.24
CA TYR A 325 9.45 -6.53 20.21
C TYR A 325 8.85 -5.21 19.74
N GLN A 326 8.78 -4.97 18.42
CA GLN A 326 8.14 -3.78 17.86
C GLN A 326 6.61 -3.85 18.05
N THR A 327 6.03 -5.05 17.91
CA THR A 327 4.61 -5.28 18.18
C THR A 327 4.27 -5.03 19.65
N ILE A 328 5.09 -5.52 20.58
CA ILE A 328 4.88 -5.28 22.03
C ILE A 328 5.04 -3.79 22.36
N LEU A 329 6.05 -3.13 21.78
CA LEU A 329 6.28 -1.71 21.96
C LEU A 329 5.10 -0.90 21.42
N ALA A 330 4.66 -1.15 20.19
CA ALA A 330 3.50 -0.47 19.60
C ALA A 330 2.21 -0.73 20.38
N ALA A 331 2.00 -1.93 20.92
CA ALA A 331 0.89 -2.22 21.82
C ALA A 331 0.97 -1.39 23.12
N SER A 332 2.18 -1.14 23.64
CA SER A 332 2.34 -0.28 24.82
C SER A 332 2.00 1.19 24.50
N GLU A 333 2.22 1.64 23.27
CA GLU A 333 1.86 2.98 22.82
C GLU A 333 0.34 3.16 22.68
N VAL A 334 -0.45 2.09 22.56
CA VAL A 334 -1.93 2.18 22.64
C VAL A 334 -2.39 2.61 24.04
N THR A 335 -1.60 2.35 25.09
CA THR A 335 -1.98 2.72 26.47
C THR A 335 -2.10 4.21 26.70
N TRP A 336 -1.53 5.06 25.82
CA TRP A 336 -1.75 6.51 25.85
C TRP A 336 -3.24 6.87 25.75
N LEU A 337 -4.01 6.11 24.95
CA LEU A 337 -5.47 6.28 24.89
C LEU A 337 -6.10 6.00 26.25
N VAL A 338 -5.69 4.91 26.91
CA VAL A 338 -6.18 4.53 28.24
C VAL A 338 -5.79 5.57 29.29
N TYR A 339 -4.62 6.18 29.18
CA TYR A 339 -4.22 7.28 30.08
C TYR A 339 -5.11 8.49 29.90
N VAL A 340 -5.48 8.85 28.66
CA VAL A 340 -6.42 9.95 28.40
C VAL A 340 -7.82 9.61 28.91
N LEU A 341 -8.31 8.39 28.70
CA LEU A 341 -9.61 7.97 29.20
C LEU A 341 -9.68 8.01 30.73
N ASN A 342 -8.64 7.54 31.41
CA ASN A 342 -8.58 7.57 32.87
C ASN A 342 -8.60 9.01 33.43
N ASP A 343 -7.93 9.95 32.77
CA ASP A 343 -7.92 11.36 33.17
C ASP A 343 -9.22 12.10 32.82
N VAL A 344 -9.91 11.74 31.73
CA VAL A 344 -11.24 12.28 31.44
C VAL A 344 -12.29 11.72 32.42
N PHE A 345 -12.23 10.43 32.73
CA PHE A 345 -13.17 9.78 33.63
C PHE A 345 -12.83 9.95 35.12
N SER A 346 -11.65 10.46 35.48
CA SER A 346 -11.27 10.72 36.88
C SER A 346 -12.25 11.66 37.58
N VAL A 347 -12.86 12.60 36.84
CA VAL A 347 -13.89 13.53 37.34
C VAL A 347 -15.12 12.79 37.88
N PHE A 348 -15.44 11.61 37.32
CA PHE A 348 -16.58 10.80 37.75
C PHE A 348 -16.18 9.63 38.65
N THR A 349 -14.98 9.10 38.44
CA THR A 349 -14.49 7.91 39.13
C THR A 349 -13.73 8.24 40.41
N GLU A 350 -13.27 9.48 40.57
CA GLU A 350 -12.68 10.05 41.79
C GLU A 350 -11.65 9.09 42.42
N GLN A 351 -11.79 8.76 43.71
CA GLN A 351 -10.89 7.88 44.46
C GLN A 351 -10.76 6.46 43.90
N TYR A 352 -11.69 6.02 43.04
CA TYR A 352 -11.55 4.72 42.39
C TYR A 352 -10.45 4.73 41.33
N THR A 353 -10.15 5.89 40.73
CA THR A 353 -9.12 6.06 39.68
C THR A 353 -7.79 5.45 40.09
N THR A 354 -7.35 5.68 41.33
CA THR A 354 -6.12 5.13 41.91
C THR A 354 -6.01 3.61 41.73
N TYR A 355 -7.12 2.89 41.89
CA TYR A 355 -7.13 1.44 41.96
C TYR A 355 -7.34 0.75 40.61
N TYR A 356 -8.15 1.32 39.71
CA TYR A 356 -8.44 0.69 38.41
C TYR A 356 -7.55 1.20 37.28
N ALA A 357 -6.92 2.37 37.43
CA ALA A 357 -6.12 3.01 36.39
C ALA A 357 -5.00 2.10 35.85
N TYR A 358 -4.12 1.60 36.72
CA TYR A 358 -3.01 0.74 36.30
C TYR A 358 -3.50 -0.62 35.78
N LYS A 359 -4.57 -1.18 36.38
CA LYS A 359 -5.18 -2.45 35.95
C LYS A 359 -5.71 -2.34 34.51
N SER A 360 -6.43 -1.27 34.21
CA SER A 360 -7.01 -1.04 32.88
C SER A 360 -5.94 -0.86 31.79
N SER A 361 -4.84 -0.15 32.08
CA SER A 361 -3.74 0.02 31.11
C SER A 361 -2.97 -1.27 30.87
N THR A 362 -2.63 -2.02 31.93
CA THR A 362 -1.92 -3.29 31.80
C THR A 362 -2.76 -4.33 31.08
N LEU A 363 -4.07 -4.38 31.39
CA LEU A 363 -5.00 -5.28 30.72
C LEU A 363 -5.16 -4.93 29.23
N THR A 364 -5.33 -3.64 28.90
CA THR A 364 -5.42 -3.18 27.50
C THR A 364 -4.16 -3.54 26.73
N TRP A 365 -2.99 -3.23 27.28
CA TRP A 365 -1.71 -3.58 26.68
C TRP A 365 -1.59 -5.09 26.40
N PHE A 366 -1.92 -5.91 27.40
CA PHE A 366 -1.85 -7.36 27.27
C PHE A 366 -2.80 -7.88 26.18
N ILE A 367 -4.06 -7.45 26.17
CA ILE A 367 -5.04 -7.86 25.16
C ILE A 367 -4.62 -7.40 23.76
N VAL A 368 -4.19 -6.16 23.60
CA VAL A 368 -3.79 -5.61 22.30
C VAL A 368 -2.53 -6.29 21.77
N ALA A 369 -1.54 -6.55 22.63
CA ALA A 369 -0.33 -7.28 22.25
C ALA A 369 -0.68 -8.70 21.80
N LEU A 370 -1.48 -9.42 22.60
CA LEU A 370 -1.90 -10.79 22.32
C LEU A 370 -2.74 -10.89 21.04
N TRP A 371 -3.67 -9.96 20.85
CA TRP A 371 -4.47 -9.84 19.64
C TRP A 371 -3.60 -9.61 18.40
N SER A 372 -2.61 -8.73 18.50
CA SER A 372 -1.70 -8.42 17.39
C SER A 372 -0.81 -9.62 17.01
N PHE A 373 -0.47 -10.49 17.97
CA PHE A 373 0.24 -11.74 17.70
C PHE A 373 -0.65 -12.82 17.07
N PHE A 374 -1.91 -12.96 17.52
CA PHE A 374 -2.81 -13.98 17.00
C PHE A 374 -3.49 -13.59 15.68
N THR A 375 -3.54 -12.30 15.36
CA THR A 375 -4.13 -11.79 14.12
C THR A 375 -3.16 -10.87 13.39
N PRO A 376 -2.03 -11.41 12.89
CA PRO A 376 -1.08 -10.62 12.11
C PRO A 376 -1.79 -10.02 10.89
N ARG A 377 -1.46 -8.77 10.57
CA ARG A 377 -2.07 -8.06 9.45
C ARG A 377 -1.40 -8.49 8.14
N HIS A 378 -2.22 -8.75 7.14
CA HIS A 378 -1.80 -9.00 5.77
C HIS A 378 -2.38 -7.91 4.88
N PHE A 379 -1.68 -7.60 3.79
CA PHE A 379 -2.19 -6.74 2.75
C PHE A 379 -2.91 -7.58 1.69
N SER A 380 -3.88 -7.00 1.00
CA SER A 380 -4.49 -7.59 -0.19
C SER A 380 -4.34 -6.62 -1.37
N ILE A 381 -4.13 -7.19 -2.56
CA ILE A 381 -4.07 -6.46 -3.82
C ILE A 381 -5.14 -7.05 -4.72
N GLU A 382 -6.02 -6.19 -5.21
CA GLU A 382 -7.02 -6.54 -6.21
C GLU A 382 -6.75 -5.74 -7.47
N LEU A 383 -6.65 -6.42 -8.61
CA LEU A 383 -6.50 -5.80 -9.92
C LEU A 383 -7.89 -5.76 -10.56
N ASP A 384 -8.44 -4.57 -10.63
CA ASP A 384 -9.71 -4.30 -11.30
C ASP A 384 -9.54 -3.05 -12.15
N ARG A 385 -9.61 -3.22 -13.47
CA ARG A 385 -9.36 -2.17 -14.46
C ARG A 385 -10.68 -1.75 -15.07
N GLU A 386 -11.21 -0.63 -14.58
CA GLU A 386 -12.44 -0.03 -15.05
C GLU A 386 -12.17 1.44 -15.39
N CYS A 387 -12.53 1.86 -16.60
CA CYS A 387 -12.48 3.25 -17.01
C CYS A 387 -13.89 3.72 -17.38
N SER A 388 -14.29 4.84 -16.80
CA SER A 388 -15.53 5.54 -17.15
C SER A 388 -15.18 6.87 -17.81
N TYR A 389 -15.94 7.24 -18.84
CA TYR A 389 -15.80 8.53 -19.51
C TYR A 389 -16.79 9.54 -18.92
N ILE A 390 -16.32 10.76 -18.70
CA ILE A 390 -17.17 11.89 -18.32
C ILE A 390 -17.02 12.93 -19.42
N ASP A 391 -18.01 12.91 -20.32
CA ASP A 391 -17.96 13.54 -21.64
C ASP A 391 -16.77 13.01 -22.47
N MET A 392 -17.04 12.48 -23.68
CA MET A 392 -16.05 11.75 -24.50
C MET A 392 -14.76 12.54 -24.78
N ASP A 393 -14.79 13.86 -24.64
CA ASP A 393 -13.71 14.81 -24.93
C ASP A 393 -13.13 15.52 -23.69
N TYR A 394 -13.64 15.30 -22.47
CA TYR A 394 -13.24 16.08 -21.29
C TYR A 394 -12.26 15.34 -20.35
N TYR A 395 -12.66 14.23 -19.71
CA TYR A 395 -11.74 13.38 -18.95
C TYR A 395 -12.24 11.93 -18.75
N LEU A 396 -11.30 11.05 -18.44
CA LEU A 396 -11.53 9.65 -18.07
C LEU A 396 -11.23 9.46 -16.57
N ILE A 397 -12.12 8.75 -15.86
CA ILE A 397 -11.83 8.23 -14.51
C ILE A 397 -11.54 6.75 -14.65
N CYS A 398 -10.28 6.37 -14.42
CA CYS A 398 -9.83 4.99 -14.46
C CYS A 398 -9.42 4.49 -13.07
N ASN A 399 -10.04 3.41 -12.62
CA ASN A 399 -9.60 2.59 -11.50
C ASN A 399 -8.81 1.41 -12.07
N SER A 400 -7.58 1.17 -11.58
CA SER A 400 -6.75 0.07 -12.08
C SER A 400 -6.47 -1.02 -11.06
N ALA A 401 -6.33 -0.67 -9.79
CA ALA A 401 -5.96 -1.60 -8.74
C ALA A 401 -6.34 -1.00 -7.38
N SER A 402 -6.70 -1.85 -6.43
CA SER A 402 -6.86 -1.48 -5.03
C SER A 402 -5.81 -2.23 -4.19
N ILE A 403 -5.14 -1.48 -3.30
CA ILE A 403 -4.17 -2.04 -2.36
C ILE A 403 -4.68 -1.75 -0.95
N GLN A 404 -5.17 -2.79 -0.28
CA GLN A 404 -5.61 -2.70 1.10
C GLN A 404 -4.46 -3.06 2.03
N ILE A 405 -3.89 -2.06 2.71
CA ILE A 405 -2.76 -2.24 3.65
C ILE A 405 -3.18 -2.44 5.10
N GLY A 406 -4.45 -2.23 5.43
CA GLY A 406 -4.90 -2.22 6.82
C GLY A 406 -6.38 -2.50 7.03
N SER A 407 -6.79 -2.50 8.30
CA SER A 407 -8.15 -2.88 8.71
C SER A 407 -8.81 -1.84 9.60
N THR A 408 -9.87 -1.21 9.10
CA THR A 408 -10.75 -0.32 9.89
C THR A 408 -11.40 -1.06 11.05
N THR A 409 -11.84 -2.31 10.82
CA THR A 409 -12.37 -3.18 11.87
C THR A 409 -11.36 -3.39 12.99
N GLY A 410 -10.09 -3.61 12.64
CA GLY A 410 -9.00 -3.72 13.60
C GLY A 410 -8.82 -2.48 14.47
N VAL A 411 -8.83 -1.30 13.85
CA VAL A 411 -8.77 -0.01 14.56
C VAL A 411 -9.93 0.13 15.55
N ILE A 412 -11.15 -0.16 15.11
CA ILE A 412 -12.36 -0.08 15.95
C ILE A 412 -12.27 -1.05 17.13
N ILE A 413 -11.83 -2.29 16.91
CA ILE A 413 -11.66 -3.30 17.97
C ILE A 413 -10.69 -2.79 19.04
N VAL A 414 -9.53 -2.25 18.65
CA VAL A 414 -8.53 -1.75 19.62
C VAL A 414 -9.11 -0.61 20.47
N VAL A 415 -9.86 0.31 19.86
CA VAL A 415 -10.56 1.38 20.59
C VAL A 415 -11.59 0.80 21.56
N ILE A 416 -12.45 -0.12 21.10
CA ILE A 416 -13.45 -0.78 21.95
C ILE A 416 -12.79 -1.51 23.12
N VAL A 417 -11.68 -2.21 22.91
CA VAL A 417 -10.91 -2.89 23.96
C VAL A 417 -10.43 -1.89 25.01
N ALA A 418 -9.85 -0.75 24.60
CA ALA A 418 -9.38 0.28 25.53
C ALA A 418 -10.52 0.82 26.41
N PHE A 419 -11.66 1.18 25.80
CA PHE A 419 -12.85 1.63 26.55
C PHE A 419 -13.40 0.55 27.47
N SER A 420 -13.50 -0.70 26.98
CA SER A 420 -14.05 -1.83 27.73
C SER A 420 -13.17 -2.18 28.94
N CYS A 421 -11.84 -2.11 28.80
CA CYS A 421 -10.92 -2.34 29.92
C CYS A 421 -11.04 -1.25 30.98
N VAL A 422 -11.15 0.01 30.58
CA VAL A 422 -11.33 1.15 31.50
C VAL A 422 -12.65 1.01 32.28
N ILE A 423 -13.77 0.87 31.56
CA ILE A 423 -15.11 0.77 32.17
C ILE A 423 -15.23 -0.52 32.99
N GLY A 424 -14.78 -1.65 32.44
CA GLY A 424 -14.84 -2.95 33.10
C GLY A 424 -14.03 -2.98 34.40
N CYS A 425 -12.77 -2.52 34.38
CA CYS A 425 -11.95 -2.46 35.59
C CYS A 425 -12.58 -1.54 36.65
N TYR A 426 -13.15 -0.39 36.27
CA TYR A 426 -13.86 0.48 37.20
C TYR A 426 -15.08 -0.20 37.83
N ILE A 427 -15.94 -0.84 37.02
CA ILE A 427 -17.14 -1.53 37.51
C ILE A 427 -16.76 -2.66 38.46
N LEU A 428 -15.78 -3.49 38.09
CA LEU A 428 -15.30 -4.59 38.95
C LEU A 428 -14.75 -4.04 40.27
N GLU A 429 -13.99 -2.94 40.23
CA GLU A 429 -13.47 -2.31 41.44
C GLU A 429 -14.60 -1.83 42.37
N ARG A 430 -15.65 -1.22 41.79
CA ARG A 430 -16.81 -0.71 42.54
C ARG A 430 -17.67 -1.82 43.14
N ILE A 431 -17.85 -2.93 42.41
CA ILE A 431 -18.64 -4.09 42.88
C ILE A 431 -17.91 -4.85 43.97
N PHE A 432 -16.62 -5.18 43.77
CA PHE A 432 -15.90 -6.07 44.67
C PHE A 432 -15.34 -5.39 45.92
N PHE A 433 -14.99 -4.10 45.83
CA PHE A 433 -14.27 -3.41 46.92
C PHE A 433 -15.06 -2.28 47.58
N GLY A 434 -16.36 -2.12 47.25
CA GLY A 434 -17.27 -1.23 47.96
C GLY A 434 -16.85 0.24 47.96
N SER A 435 -17.21 0.97 49.02
CA SER A 435 -16.85 2.39 49.18
C SER A 435 -15.38 2.55 49.55
N ARG A 436 -14.58 3.07 48.63
CA ARG A 436 -13.18 3.46 48.88
C ARG A 436 -13.13 4.76 49.69
N PRO A 437 -12.12 4.97 50.55
CA PRO A 437 -12.01 6.19 51.35
C PRO A 437 -11.85 7.41 50.43
N HIS A 438 -12.59 8.47 50.72
CA HIS A 438 -12.43 9.74 49.99
C HIS A 438 -11.12 10.41 50.37
N LEU A 439 -10.38 10.88 49.37
CA LEU A 439 -9.22 11.73 49.58
C LEU A 439 -9.71 13.16 49.89
N HIS A 440 -9.67 13.55 51.16
CA HIS A 440 -9.98 14.90 51.61
C HIS A 440 -8.76 15.81 51.42
N LEU A 441 -8.41 16.10 50.17
CA LEU A 441 -7.38 17.05 49.80
C LEU A 441 -7.94 18.03 48.77
N GLU A 442 -8.12 19.28 49.20
CA GLU A 442 -8.47 20.39 48.32
C GLU A 442 -7.17 21.10 47.95
N THR A 443 -6.76 21.00 46.68
CA THR A 443 -5.59 21.73 46.16
C THR A 443 -5.82 22.11 44.70
N LEU A 444 -5.36 23.31 44.32
CA LEU A 444 -5.40 23.80 42.93
C LEU A 444 -4.09 23.56 42.18
N LEU A 445 -3.07 23.00 42.86
CA LEU A 445 -1.74 22.77 42.29
C LEU A 445 -1.64 21.48 41.46
N LEU A 446 -2.46 20.49 41.81
CA LEU A 446 -2.51 19.19 41.15
C LEU A 446 -3.69 19.14 40.20
N ASP A 447 -3.47 18.57 39.02
CA ASP A 447 -4.58 18.20 38.17
C ASP A 447 -5.28 16.94 38.73
N SER A 448 -6.45 16.61 38.16
CA SER A 448 -7.25 15.48 38.63
C SER A 448 -6.48 14.15 38.60
N GLN A 449 -5.61 13.99 37.61
CA GLN A 449 -4.84 12.78 37.44
C GLN A 449 -3.75 12.66 38.50
N CYS A 450 -2.95 13.69 38.72
CA CYS A 450 -1.95 13.73 39.78
C CYS A 450 -2.58 13.51 41.15
N LEU A 451 -3.75 14.11 41.41
CA LEU A 451 -4.45 13.99 42.69
C LEU A 451 -4.80 12.54 43.04
N TYR A 452 -5.25 11.75 42.07
CA TYR A 452 -5.66 10.36 42.31
C TYR A 452 -4.58 9.32 42.02
N LEU A 453 -3.52 9.64 41.28
CA LEU A 453 -2.48 8.65 40.94
C LEU A 453 -1.18 8.77 41.76
N LEU A 454 -0.88 9.95 42.31
CA LEU A 454 0.27 10.07 43.20
C LEU A 454 -0.06 9.44 44.56
N ASP A 455 0.84 8.58 45.03
CA ASP A 455 0.84 8.06 46.38
C ASP A 455 1.31 9.17 47.33
N LEU A 456 0.42 9.56 48.24
CA LEU A 456 0.63 10.59 49.25
C LEU A 456 0.60 10.03 50.68
N ASP A 457 0.44 8.71 50.86
CA ASP A 457 0.17 8.10 52.17
C ASP A 457 1.35 8.30 53.13
N LYS A 458 2.57 8.17 52.62
CA LYS A 458 3.81 8.39 53.39
C LYS A 458 4.16 9.87 53.59
N TRP A 459 3.48 10.77 52.87
CA TRP A 459 3.72 12.21 52.87
C TRP A 459 2.63 12.99 53.59
N LYS A 460 2.05 12.39 54.64
CA LYS A 460 1.08 13.02 55.53
C LYS A 460 1.68 13.29 56.90
N PHE A 461 1.68 14.55 57.33
CA PHE A 461 2.19 14.96 58.63
C PHE A 461 1.20 15.92 59.31
N GLU A 462 0.83 15.64 60.57
CA GLU A 462 -0.09 16.48 61.37
C GLU A 462 -1.40 16.87 60.65
N LYS A 463 -1.93 15.97 59.80
CA LYS A 463 -3.12 16.15 58.94
C LYS A 463 -2.93 17.01 57.69
N GLU A 464 -1.73 17.54 57.43
CA GLU A 464 -1.37 18.21 56.18
C GLU A 464 -0.76 17.22 55.18
N TYR A 465 -1.09 17.36 53.90
CA TYR A 465 -0.49 16.60 52.80
C TYR A 465 0.69 17.36 52.19
N PHE A 466 1.77 16.63 51.94
CA PHE A 466 2.98 17.12 51.32
C PHE A 466 3.27 16.36 50.03
N LEU A 467 3.97 17.00 49.10
CA LEU A 467 4.47 16.38 47.88
C LEU A 467 5.99 16.48 47.84
N ASP A 468 6.67 15.37 47.58
CA ASP A 468 8.12 15.41 47.39
C ASP A 468 8.48 16.18 46.11
N LYS A 469 9.63 16.86 46.14
CA LYS A 469 10.04 17.73 45.02
C LYS A 469 10.25 16.97 43.70
N THR A 470 10.48 15.66 43.74
CA THR A 470 10.66 14.83 42.54
C THR A 470 9.31 14.51 41.90
N SER A 471 8.32 14.05 42.69
CA SER A 471 6.93 13.88 42.23
C SER A 471 6.30 15.22 41.84
N ALA A 472 6.73 16.33 42.45
CA ALA A 472 6.32 17.67 42.04
C ALA A 472 6.73 18.00 40.60
N VAL A 473 7.96 17.66 40.18
CA VAL A 473 8.41 17.83 38.78
C VAL A 473 7.53 17.01 37.84
N MET A 474 7.17 15.78 38.22
CA MET A 474 6.25 14.95 37.44
C MET A 474 4.89 15.62 37.28
N ALA A 475 4.36 16.17 38.39
CA ALA A 475 3.12 16.95 38.42
C ALA A 475 3.22 18.35 37.79
N GLY A 476 4.37 18.73 37.20
CA GLY A 476 4.54 20.01 36.52
C GLY A 476 4.79 21.20 37.45
N LEU A 477 5.21 20.93 38.68
CA LEU A 477 5.56 21.92 39.70
C LEU A 477 7.08 21.97 39.86
N LEU A 478 7.71 23.01 39.31
CA LEU A 478 9.14 23.25 39.49
C LEU A 478 9.34 24.07 40.75
N SER A 479 9.96 23.47 41.76
CA SER A 479 10.21 24.16 43.04
C SER A 479 11.69 24.42 43.28
N PHE A 480 12.01 25.64 43.68
CA PHE A 480 13.35 26.03 44.10
C PHE A 480 13.28 26.87 45.37
N GLN A 481 14.17 26.58 46.32
CA GLN A 481 14.23 27.28 47.59
C GLN A 481 15.38 28.27 47.56
N TYR A 482 15.07 29.55 47.81
CA TYR A 482 16.05 30.61 47.88
C TYR A 482 15.85 31.43 49.16
N HIS A 483 16.88 31.47 50.00
CA HIS A 483 16.84 32.05 51.35
C HIS A 483 15.65 31.54 52.20
N LYS A 484 14.71 32.42 52.57
CA LYS A 484 13.54 32.14 53.41
C LYS A 484 12.26 31.96 52.59
N SER A 485 12.38 31.68 51.29
CA SER A 485 11.22 31.59 50.40
C SER A 485 11.31 30.37 49.49
N LEU A 486 10.19 29.66 49.36
CA LEU A 486 9.98 28.56 48.43
C LEU A 486 9.24 29.11 47.21
N TYR A 487 9.88 29.05 46.05
CA TYR A 487 9.29 29.42 44.77
C TYR A 487 8.78 28.17 44.08
N ILE A 488 7.53 28.18 43.64
CA ILE A 488 6.88 27.07 42.93
C ILE A 488 6.35 27.61 41.61
N LEU A 489 6.93 27.19 40.50
CA LEU A 489 6.42 27.46 39.16
C LEU A 489 5.54 26.30 38.73
N ASP A 490 4.24 26.56 38.56
CA ASP A 490 3.31 25.61 37.96
C ASP A 490 3.31 25.80 36.43
N ILE A 491 3.85 24.82 35.70
CA ILE A 491 3.93 24.87 34.24
C ILE A 491 2.56 24.78 33.57
N LYS A 492 1.56 24.22 34.27
CA LYS A 492 0.20 24.03 33.76
C LYS A 492 -0.52 25.37 33.65
N SER A 493 -0.42 26.20 34.70
CA SER A 493 -1.03 27.53 34.73
C SER A 493 -0.07 28.67 34.36
N TRP A 494 1.22 28.39 34.18
CA TRP A 494 2.30 29.37 34.02
C TRP A 494 2.36 30.41 35.15
N ARG A 495 2.02 29.98 36.38
CA ARG A 495 2.01 30.85 37.58
C ARG A 495 3.14 30.49 38.52
N CYS A 496 3.73 31.53 39.11
CA CYS A 496 4.73 31.39 40.17
C CYS A 496 4.09 31.72 41.53
N ILE A 497 4.18 30.78 42.48
CA ILE A 497 3.66 30.90 43.84
C ILE A 497 4.84 30.95 44.80
N ILE A 498 4.80 31.88 45.74
CA ILE A 498 5.88 32.11 46.70
C ILE A 498 5.35 31.83 48.10
N LEU A 499 6.03 30.96 48.84
CA LEU A 499 5.69 30.60 50.21
C LEU A 499 6.85 30.89 51.16
N PRO A 500 6.58 31.21 52.43
CA PRO A 500 7.63 31.26 53.44
C PRO A 500 8.23 29.87 53.64
N ALA A 501 9.56 29.79 53.64
CA ALA A 501 10.27 28.52 53.84
C ALA A 501 10.08 27.99 55.27
N SER A 502 9.87 26.68 55.39
CA SER A 502 9.79 25.95 56.66
C SER A 502 11.09 26.13 57.49
N SER A 503 10.96 26.07 58.82
CA SER A 503 12.10 26.18 59.76
C SER A 503 13.22 25.16 59.43
N PRO A 504 14.51 25.49 59.59
CA PRO A 504 15.63 24.60 59.25
C PRO A 504 15.70 23.28 60.04
N HIS A 505 14.91 23.13 61.09
CA HIS A 505 14.79 21.87 61.86
C HIS A 505 13.57 21.02 61.45
N ASP A 506 12.81 21.44 60.44
CA ASP A 506 11.62 20.75 59.98
C ASP A 506 11.98 19.72 58.87
N PRO A 507 11.63 18.43 59.02
CA PRO A 507 11.76 17.45 57.93
C PRO A 507 11.05 17.86 56.63
N LYS A 508 10.18 18.89 56.67
CA LYS A 508 9.47 19.50 55.53
C LYS A 508 10.33 20.34 54.58
N LEU A 509 11.66 20.42 54.73
CA LEU A 509 12.50 21.28 53.85
C LEU A 509 12.54 20.79 52.38
N SER A 510 12.26 19.51 52.14
CA SER A 510 12.32 18.86 50.83
C SER A 510 10.95 18.59 50.20
N SER A 511 9.86 19.17 50.73
CA SER A 511 8.50 18.92 50.23
C SER A 511 7.66 20.18 50.07
N ILE A 512 6.63 20.09 49.23
CA ILE A 512 5.66 21.15 48.93
C ILE A 512 4.38 20.89 49.75
N PRO A 513 3.91 21.85 50.58
CA PRO A 513 2.65 21.69 51.31
C PRO A 513 1.46 21.86 50.35
N LEU A 514 0.74 20.79 50.05
CA LEU A 514 -0.41 20.82 49.13
C LEU A 514 -1.65 21.43 49.77
N SER A 515 -1.83 21.26 51.09
CA SER A 515 -3.04 21.68 51.82
C SER A 515 -3.09 23.18 52.18
N ARG A 516 -2.03 23.93 51.88
CA ARG A 516 -1.93 25.37 52.19
C ARG A 516 -2.16 26.27 50.97
N ILE A 517 -2.44 25.67 49.81
CA ILE A 517 -2.46 26.28 48.47
C ILE A 517 -3.57 25.64 47.65
#